data_AF-A0A242CVL6-F1
#
_entry.id   AF-A0A242CVL6-F1
#
_cell.length_a   1.000
_cell.length_b   1.000
_cell.length_c   1.000
_cell.angle_alpha   90.00
_cell.angle_beta   90.00
_cell.angle_gamma   90.00
#
_symmetry.space_group_name_H-M   'P 1'
#
loop_
_entity.id
_entity.type
_entity.pdbx_description
1 polymer ?
#
loop_
_entity_poly.entity_id
_entity_poly.type
_entity_poly.pdbx_seq_one_letter_code
_entity_poly.pdbx_strand_id
1 'polypeptide(L)'
;MKGILIAASVIAPLVVGATGLIKTQLDNYRILPVINVITGILLGILFAMSFTPEEIILYAWAGFVAGLAAGGLFDLGSSVFDQDDDHIDYGDGQSETERTHYHMDLKDEE
;
A
#
# COMPACT_ATOMS: atom_id res chain seq x y z
N MET A 1 -1.91 -13.03 -24.59
CA MET A 1 -2.22 -11.57 -24.57
C MET A 1 -3.70 -11.25 -24.36
N LYS A 2 -4.68 -11.93 -24.99
CA LYS A 2 -6.11 -11.64 -24.73
C LYS A 2 -6.57 -11.99 -23.30
N GLY A 3 -6.10 -13.10 -22.73
CA GLY A 3 -6.46 -13.53 -21.37
C GLY A 3 -6.02 -12.54 -20.28
N ILE A 4 -4.74 -12.17 -20.28
CA ILE A 4 -4.18 -11.23 -19.29
C ILE A 4 -4.89 -9.86 -19.29
N LEU A 5 -5.26 -9.32 -20.46
CA LEU A 5 -5.94 -8.03 -20.58
C LEU A 5 -7.38 -8.08 -20.07
N ILE A 6 -8.12 -9.15 -20.39
CA ILE A 6 -9.49 -9.35 -19.89
C ILE A 6 -9.46 -9.51 -18.38
N ALA A 7 -8.55 -10.32 -17.87
CA ALA A 7 -8.45 -10.58 -16.45
C ALA A 7 -7.94 -9.35 -15.67
N ALA A 8 -6.97 -8.60 -16.18
CA ALA A 8 -6.58 -7.31 -15.58
C ALA A 8 -7.75 -6.31 -15.53
N SER A 9 -8.59 -6.27 -16.57
CA SER A 9 -9.78 -5.40 -16.63
C SER A 9 -10.84 -5.76 -15.58
N VAL A 10 -10.91 -7.02 -15.16
CA VAL A 10 -11.86 -7.51 -14.15
C VAL A 10 -11.25 -7.47 -12.74
N ILE A 11 -9.96 -7.82 -12.60
CA ILE A 11 -9.25 -7.84 -11.32
C ILE A 11 -9.01 -6.42 -10.81
N ALA A 12 -8.71 -5.45 -11.67
CA ALA A 12 -8.45 -4.07 -11.26
C ALA A 12 -9.60 -3.45 -10.45
N PRO A 13 -10.87 -3.42 -10.92
CA PRO A 13 -11.97 -2.87 -10.12
C PRO A 13 -12.26 -3.70 -8.86
N LEU A 14 -12.01 -5.02 -8.86
CA LEU A 14 -12.14 -5.86 -7.66
C LEU A 14 -11.09 -5.49 -6.60
N VAL A 15 -9.84 -5.29 -7.00
CA VAL A 15 -8.76 -4.86 -6.10
C VAL A 15 -9.05 -3.46 -5.57
N VAL A 16 -9.48 -2.52 -6.43
CA VAL A 16 -9.87 -1.16 -6.01
C VAL A 16 -11.04 -1.18 -5.04
N GLY A 17 -12.07 -1.99 -5.31
CA GLY A 17 -13.23 -2.14 -4.42
C GLY A 17 -12.88 -2.77 -3.07
N ALA A 18 -12.04 -3.82 -3.08
CA ALA A 18 -11.59 -4.48 -1.85
C ALA A 18 -10.71 -3.56 -1.00
N THR A 19 -9.76 -2.85 -1.63
CA THR A 19 -8.89 -1.90 -0.93
C THR A 19 -9.67 -0.69 -0.41
N GLY A 20 -10.66 -0.21 -1.16
CA GLY A 20 -11.61 0.82 -0.69
C GLY A 20 -12.39 0.38 0.55
N LEU A 21 -12.89 -0.86 0.56
CA LEU A 21 -13.59 -1.42 1.71
C LEU A 21 -12.66 -1.58 2.92
N ILE A 22 -11.44 -2.06 2.72
CA ILE A 22 -10.43 -2.20 3.78
C ILE A 22 -10.13 -0.85 4.44
N LYS A 23 -10.01 0.22 3.64
CA LYS A 23 -9.80 1.58 4.15
C LYS A 23 -10.93 2.08 5.04
N THR A 24 -12.16 1.60 4.86
CA THR A 24 -13.28 1.98 5.74
C THR A 24 -13.25 1.31 7.11
N GLN A 25 -12.43 0.27 7.28
CA GLN A 25 -12.42 -0.57 8.48
C GLN A 25 -11.15 -0.43 9.33
N LEU A 26 -10.15 0.32 8.85
CA LEU A 26 -8.86 0.46 9.51
C LEU A 26 -8.56 1.93 9.78
N ASP A 27 -8.42 2.27 11.06
CA ASP A 27 -7.96 3.60 11.51
C ASP A 27 -6.43 3.78 11.40
N ASN A 28 -5.68 2.69 11.16
CA ASN A 28 -4.22 2.72 11.11
C ASN A 28 -3.71 2.74 9.66
N TYR A 29 -3.35 3.94 9.20
CA TYR A 29 -2.93 4.18 7.82
C TYR A 29 -1.57 3.58 7.46
N ARG A 30 -0.70 3.33 8.45
CA ARG A 30 0.67 2.84 8.22
C ARG A 30 0.72 1.45 7.57
N ILE A 31 -0.26 0.59 7.84
CA ILE A 31 -0.29 -0.78 7.32
C ILE A 31 -1.14 -0.93 6.05
N LEU A 32 -1.88 0.10 5.65
CA LEU A 32 -2.75 0.07 4.47
C LEU A 32 -2.01 -0.33 3.18
N PRO A 33 -0.79 0.16 2.91
CA PRO A 33 -0.06 -0.22 1.70
C PRO A 33 0.21 -1.73 1.65
N VAL A 34 0.66 -2.32 2.77
CA VAL A 34 0.97 -3.75 2.88
C VAL A 34 -0.28 -4.58 2.68
N ILE A 35 -1.40 -4.17 3.29
CA ILE A 35 -2.68 -4.86 3.16
C ILE A 35 -3.17 -4.82 1.71
N ASN A 36 -3.00 -3.70 1.00
CA ASN A 36 -3.38 -3.59 -0.40
C ASN A 36 -2.60 -4.57 -1.28
N VAL A 37 -1.29 -4.72 -1.03
CA VAL A 37 -0.44 -5.68 -1.75
C VAL A 37 -0.87 -7.12 -1.49
N ILE A 38 -1.06 -7.49 -0.22
CA ILE A 38 -1.51 -8.85 0.17
C ILE A 38 -2.88 -9.14 -0.45
N THR A 39 -3.80 -8.19 -0.38
CA THR A 39 -5.15 -8.31 -0.96
C THR A 39 -5.08 -8.50 -2.48
N GLY A 40 -4.23 -7.73 -3.16
CA GLY A 40 -3.99 -7.87 -4.59
C GLY A 40 -3.50 -9.25 -4.97
N ILE A 41 -2.47 -9.78 -4.28
CA ILE A 41 -1.93 -11.13 -4.51
C ILE A 41 -3.01 -12.19 -4.29
N LEU A 42 -3.74 -12.12 -3.16
CA LEU A 42 -4.78 -13.09 -2.83
C LEU A 42 -5.89 -13.12 -3.87
N LEU A 43 -6.34 -11.96 -4.34
CA LEU A 43 -7.34 -11.86 -5.40
C LEU A 43 -6.82 -12.41 -6.73
N GLY A 44 -5.55 -12.15 -7.07
CA GLY A 44 -4.91 -12.73 -8.25
C GLY A 44 -4.85 -14.26 -8.21
N ILE A 45 -4.45 -14.83 -7.06
CA ILE A 45 -4.41 -16.28 -6.85
C ILE A 45 -5.82 -16.88 -6.91
N LEU A 46 -6.79 -16.29 -6.22
CA LEU A 46 -8.19 -16.74 -6.22
C LEU A 46 -8.78 -16.74 -7.64
N PHE A 47 -8.52 -15.68 -8.41
CA PHE A 47 -8.94 -15.61 -9.80
C PHE A 47 -8.33 -16.74 -10.63
N ALA A 48 -7.02 -16.97 -10.51
CA ALA A 48 -6.36 -18.02 -11.27
C ALA A 48 -6.83 -19.43 -10.89
N MET A 49 -7.00 -19.71 -9.60
CA MET A 49 -7.54 -21.01 -9.16
C MET A 49 -8.95 -21.27 -9.72
N SER A 50 -9.75 -20.22 -9.93
CA SER A 50 -11.12 -20.34 -10.42
C SER A 50 -11.20 -20.47 -11.94
N PHE A 51 -10.34 -19.77 -12.69
CA PHE A 51 -10.47 -19.63 -14.15
C PHE A 51 -9.27 -20.13 -14.96
N THR A 52 -8.05 -20.02 -14.44
CA THR A 52 -6.80 -20.30 -15.17
C THR A 52 -5.72 -20.91 -14.25
N PRO A 53 -5.92 -22.14 -13.76
CA PRO A 53 -5.05 -22.74 -12.74
C PRO A 53 -3.58 -22.87 -13.19
N GLU A 54 -3.34 -23.06 -14.48
CA GLU A 54 -2.01 -23.12 -15.09
C GLU A 54 -1.25 -21.78 -15.07
N GLU A 55 -1.94 -20.65 -14.87
CA GLU A 55 -1.36 -19.30 -14.89
C GLU A 55 -1.30 -18.64 -13.49
N ILE A 56 -1.42 -19.42 -12.40
CA ILE A 56 -1.44 -18.89 -11.02
C ILE A 56 -0.30 -17.91 -10.73
N ILE A 57 0.92 -18.23 -11.16
CA ILE A 57 2.09 -17.37 -10.92
C ILE A 57 1.91 -16.02 -11.63
N LEU A 58 1.43 -16.02 -12.87
CA LEU A 58 1.22 -14.81 -13.67
C LEU A 58 0.18 -13.90 -13.02
N TYR A 59 -0.92 -14.48 -12.54
CA TYR A 59 -2.00 -13.74 -11.90
C TYR A 59 -1.69 -13.28 -10.49
N ALA A 60 -0.89 -14.03 -9.73
CA ALA A 60 -0.35 -13.56 -8.46
C ALA A 60 0.50 -12.30 -8.66
N TRP A 61 1.35 -12.27 -9.69
CA TRP A 61 2.12 -11.07 -10.07
C TRP A 61 1.24 -9.92 -10.56
N ALA A 62 0.21 -10.20 -11.36
CA ALA A 62 -0.75 -9.18 -11.78
C ALA A 62 -1.49 -8.57 -10.57
N GLY A 63 -1.89 -9.41 -9.62
CA GLY A 63 -2.49 -9.01 -8.36
C GLY A 63 -1.56 -8.16 -7.48
N PHE A 64 -0.29 -8.56 -7.36
CA PHE A 64 0.74 -7.78 -6.67
C PHE A 64 0.86 -6.36 -7.23
N VAL A 65 1.00 -6.23 -8.56
CA VAL A 65 1.10 -4.93 -9.24
C VAL A 65 -0.17 -4.10 -9.06
N ALA A 66 -1.35 -4.72 -9.11
CA ALA A 66 -2.62 -4.04 -8.87
C ALA A 66 -2.74 -3.54 -7.42
N GLY A 67 -2.33 -4.34 -6.43
CA GLY A 67 -2.31 -3.95 -5.01
C GLY A 67 -1.36 -2.79 -4.74
N LEU A 68 -0.18 -2.84 -5.36
CA LEU A 68 0.78 -1.73 -5.36
C LEU A 68 0.22 -0.44 -5.97
N ALA A 69 -0.52 -0.55 -7.08
CA ALA A 69 -1.17 0.60 -7.72
C ALA A 69 -2.30 1.20 -6.85
N ALA A 70 -2.98 0.38 -6.05
CA ALA A 70 -4.05 0.82 -5.15
C ALA A 70 -3.53 1.44 -3.84
N GLY A 71 -2.39 0.95 -3.33
CA GLY A 71 -1.76 1.44 -2.10
C GLY A 71 -0.75 2.58 -2.28
N GLY A 72 -0.18 2.73 -3.48
CA GLY A 72 0.96 3.61 -3.72
C GLY A 72 2.27 2.92 -3.36
N LEU A 73 3.20 2.80 -4.33
CA LEU A 73 4.52 2.19 -4.11
C LEU A 73 5.33 2.92 -3.02
N PHE A 74 5.20 4.24 -2.99
CA PHE A 74 5.98 5.12 -2.13
C PHE A 74 5.60 4.94 -0.66
N ASP A 75 4.29 4.90 -0.36
CA ASP A 75 3.77 4.66 0.98
C ASP A 75 4.14 3.25 1.49
N LEU A 76 4.29 2.28 0.59
CA LEU A 76 4.77 0.95 0.96
C LEU A 76 6.24 0.98 1.40
N GLY A 77 7.07 1.80 0.74
CA GLY A 77 8.47 1.98 1.12
C GLY A 77 8.58 2.61 2.51
N SER A 78 7.94 3.77 2.71
CA SER A 78 7.98 4.46 4.01
C SER A 78 7.38 3.61 5.13
N SER A 79 6.25 2.93 4.91
CA SER A 79 5.65 2.05 5.94
C SER A 79 6.50 0.83 6.33
N VAL A 80 7.37 0.35 5.44
CA VAL A 80 8.27 -0.79 5.70
C VAL A 80 9.59 -0.34 6.32
N PHE A 81 10.10 0.85 5.97
CA PHE A 81 11.39 1.35 6.41
C PHE A 81 11.32 2.26 7.65
N ASP A 82 10.24 3.02 7.87
CA ASP A 82 10.02 3.82 9.08
C ASP A 82 9.19 3.04 10.11
N GLN A 83 9.91 2.31 10.95
CA GLN A 83 9.54 2.13 12.35
C GLN A 83 10.37 3.15 13.13
N ASP A 84 9.84 4.36 13.32
CA ASP A 84 10.01 5.23 14.49
C ASP A 84 9.62 6.66 14.08
N ASP A 85 9.09 7.40 15.05
CA ASP A 85 8.58 8.78 15.00
C ASP A 85 7.14 8.99 14.49
N ASP A 86 6.25 8.90 15.47
CA ASP A 86 4.86 9.30 15.58
C ASP A 86 4.61 10.82 15.41
N HIS A 87 5.28 11.44 14.44
CA HIS A 87 4.87 12.74 13.90
C HIS A 87 4.24 12.55 12.53
N ILE A 88 2.93 12.84 12.43
CA ILE A 88 2.22 12.81 11.16
C ILE A 88 2.74 13.98 10.31
N ASP A 89 3.73 13.69 9.46
CA ASP A 89 4.23 14.62 8.43
C ASP A 89 3.20 14.65 7.29
N TYR A 90 2.44 15.75 7.22
CA TYR A 90 1.43 15.97 6.19
C TYR A 90 2.04 16.37 4.83
N GLY A 91 3.36 16.29 4.66
CA GLY A 91 4.05 16.62 3.41
C GLY A 91 3.99 18.11 3.08
N ASP A 92 3.84 18.96 4.10
CA ASP A 92 3.82 20.42 3.97
C ASP A 92 5.23 21.04 3.93
N GLY A 93 6.26 20.22 4.16
CA GLY A 93 7.67 20.61 4.12
C GLY A 93 8.19 21.28 5.40
N GLN A 94 7.46 21.20 6.53
CA GLN A 94 7.86 21.83 7.80
C GLN A 94 8.61 20.91 8.78
N SER A 95 8.80 19.63 8.47
CA SER A 95 9.42 18.64 9.38
C SER A 95 10.85 19.00 9.82
N GLU A 96 11.65 19.63 8.94
CA GLU A 96 12.98 20.15 9.29
C GLU A 96 12.94 21.34 10.27
N THR A 97 11.92 22.19 10.16
CA THR A 97 11.77 23.36 11.05
C THR A 97 11.30 22.98 12.45
N GLU A 98 10.47 21.94 12.58
CA GLU A 98 10.02 21.43 13.87
C GLU A 98 11.15 20.73 14.64
N ARG A 99 11.96 19.89 13.98
CA ARG A 99 13.15 19.28 14.60
C ARG A 99 14.13 20.32 15.14
N THR A 100 14.28 21.44 14.43
CA THR A 100 15.20 22.51 14.81
C THR A 100 14.71 23.27 16.05
N HIS A 101 13.39 23.44 16.20
CA HIS A 101 12.80 24.09 17.37
C HIS A 101 12.92 23.25 18.66
N TYR A 102 12.65 21.94 18.60
CA TYR A 102 12.78 21.08 19.77
C TYR A 102 14.24 20.92 20.25
N HIS A 103 15.21 20.97 19.34
CA HIS A 103 16.61 20.83 19.70
C HIS A 103 17.22 22.12 20.28
N MET A 104 16.58 23.28 20.07
CA MET A 104 16.98 24.55 20.70
C MET A 104 16.46 24.66 22.14
N ASP A 105 15.22 24.24 22.41
CA ASP A 105 14.61 24.36 23.74
C ASP A 105 15.38 23.55 24.81
N LEU A 106 15.86 22.36 24.44
CA LEU A 106 16.70 21.52 25.32
C LEU A 106 18.09 22.11 25.62
N LYS A 107 18.55 23.07 24.82
CA LYS A 107 19.87 23.71 24.99
C LYS A 107 19.80 24.95 25.87
N ASP A 108 18.61 25.51 26.04
CA ASP A 108 18.37 26.66 26.89
C ASP A 108 18.00 26.25 28.34
N GLU A 109 17.82 24.94 28.59
CA GLU A 109 17.55 24.35 29.92
C GLU A 109 18.78 23.70 30.62
N GLU A 110 19.98 23.67 30.00
CA GLU A 110 21.27 23.27 30.64
C GLU A 110 22.12 24.48 31.07
#